data_AF-F7P1M9-F1
#
_entry.id   AF-F7P1M9-F1
#
_cell.length_a   1.000
_cell.length_b   1.000
_cell.length_c   1.000
_cell.angle_alpha   90.00
_cell.angle_beta   90.00
_cell.angle_gamma   90.00
#
_symmetry.space_group_name_H-M   'P 1'
#
loop_
_entity.id
_entity.type
_entity.pdbx_description
1 polymer ?
#
loop_
_entity_poly.entity_id
_entity_poly.type
_entity_poly.pdbx_seq_one_letter_code
_entity_poly.pdbx_strand_id
1 'polypeptide(L)'
;MRLISAIILFTYAVAFNLDARQIQSIKAFQALEPYQVISPEPRQWSNALSFGIWHTTSPQQHHTQGSALAILGLPLDAQTPAYQLTMTNGLQWQYLECVSRRHLTEIAHWPVHSNKGQKPALACGISGLADVTFYLTPEWDNQFVGYSELSDRSIKIRSLHFLEKTTYPTLFPVGYLLTDEQGALAQVEISGSGRVWFRPGLTDQTQLELAARVAVLLLFNPQN
;
A
#
# COMPACT_ATOMS: atom_id res chain seq x y z
N MET A 1 62.08 -22.76 25.29
CA MET A 1 60.84 -23.32 24.69
C MET A 1 59.81 -22.20 24.62
N ARG A 2 59.53 -21.67 23.42
CA ARG A 2 58.57 -20.57 23.21
C ARG A 2 57.23 -21.18 22.75
N LEU A 3 56.18 -20.98 23.54
CA LEU A 3 54.79 -21.26 23.18
C LEU A 3 54.29 -20.14 22.27
N ILE A 4 53.91 -20.47 21.04
CA ILE A 4 53.23 -19.57 20.11
C ILE A 4 51.73 -19.86 20.25
N SER A 5 51.01 -18.94 20.88
CA SER A 5 49.55 -18.93 20.91
C SER A 5 49.03 -18.47 19.56
N ALA A 6 48.34 -19.36 18.85
CA ALA A 6 47.59 -19.01 17.64
C ALA A 6 46.22 -18.44 18.05
N ILE A 7 46.03 -17.14 17.84
CA ILE A 7 44.72 -16.48 17.92
C ILE A 7 43.99 -16.76 16.61
N ILE A 8 42.97 -17.61 16.65
CA ILE A 8 42.05 -17.82 15.54
C ILE A 8 41.02 -16.68 15.59
N LEU A 9 41.24 -15.66 14.77
CA LEU A 9 40.25 -14.64 14.46
C LEU A 9 39.20 -15.24 13.51
N PHE A 10 38.05 -15.64 14.07
CA PHE A 10 36.83 -15.90 13.31
C PHE A 10 36.28 -14.57 12.79
N THR A 11 36.76 -14.13 11.63
CA THR A 11 36.12 -13.05 10.88
C THR A 11 34.85 -13.60 10.24
N TYR A 12 33.70 -13.35 10.88
CA TYR A 12 32.40 -13.50 10.24
C TYR A 12 32.30 -12.46 9.11
N ALA A 13 32.66 -12.88 7.90
CA ALA A 13 32.28 -12.18 6.69
C ALA A 13 30.76 -12.30 6.55
N VAL A 14 30.02 -11.29 7.03
CA VAL A 14 28.63 -11.10 6.65
C VAL A 14 28.65 -10.66 5.20
N ALA A 15 28.60 -11.63 4.29
CA ALA A 15 28.27 -11.37 2.90
C ALA A 15 26.82 -10.82 2.88
N PHE A 16 26.68 -9.50 2.87
CA PHE A 16 25.42 -8.87 2.54
C PHE A 16 25.09 -9.27 1.09
N ASN A 17 24.19 -10.24 0.95
CA ASN A 17 23.58 -10.58 -0.33
C ASN A 17 22.92 -9.33 -0.89
N LEU A 18 23.54 -8.72 -1.91
CA LEU A 18 22.97 -7.64 -2.72
C LEU A 18 21.70 -8.07 -3.48
N ASP A 19 21.32 -9.34 -3.39
CA ASP A 19 20.17 -9.97 -4.05
C ASP A 19 18.85 -9.86 -3.28
N ALA A 20 18.84 -9.45 -2.00
CA ALA A 20 17.61 -9.30 -1.22
C ALA A 20 16.93 -7.95 -1.51
N ARG A 21 16.41 -7.78 -2.73
CA ARG A 21 15.62 -6.59 -3.12
C ARG A 21 14.12 -6.87 -3.30
N GLN A 22 13.75 -8.14 -3.22
CA GLN A 22 12.41 -8.63 -3.52
C GLN A 22 11.66 -8.98 -2.24
N ILE A 23 10.35 -8.72 -2.20
CA ILE A 23 9.51 -9.16 -1.10
C ILE A 23 9.44 -10.68 -1.06
N GLN A 24 9.42 -11.26 0.15
CA GLN A 24 9.10 -12.67 0.29
C GLN A 24 7.64 -12.91 -0.09
N SER A 25 7.42 -13.46 -1.29
CA SER A 25 6.07 -13.72 -1.78
C SER A 25 5.37 -14.79 -0.95
N ILE A 26 4.12 -14.53 -0.57
CA ILE A 26 3.31 -15.51 0.14
C ILE A 26 2.96 -16.69 -0.78
N LYS A 27 2.73 -17.87 -0.21
CA LYS A 27 2.49 -19.12 -0.96
C LYS A 27 1.48 -18.99 -2.10
N ALA A 28 0.42 -18.21 -1.90
CA ALA A 28 -0.63 -18.01 -2.90
C ALA A 28 -0.15 -17.33 -4.19
N PHE A 29 0.96 -16.57 -4.15
CA PHE A 29 1.46 -15.79 -5.29
C PHE A 29 2.84 -16.25 -5.80
N GLN A 30 3.43 -17.30 -5.20
CA GLN A 30 4.76 -17.79 -5.60
C GLN A 30 4.82 -18.37 -7.01
N ALA A 31 3.70 -18.89 -7.51
CA ALA A 31 3.61 -19.47 -8.85
C ALA A 31 3.03 -18.49 -9.90
N LEU A 32 2.77 -17.23 -9.52
CA LEU A 32 2.17 -16.25 -10.40
C LEU A 32 3.20 -15.21 -10.85
N GLU A 33 3.12 -14.85 -12.12
CA GLU A 33 3.89 -13.74 -12.66
C GLU A 33 3.34 -12.40 -12.15
N PRO A 34 4.19 -11.50 -11.61
CA PRO A 34 3.77 -10.17 -11.20
C PRO A 34 3.52 -9.24 -12.39
N TYR A 35 2.60 -8.30 -12.20
CA TYR A 35 2.60 -7.07 -12.97
C TYR A 35 3.72 -6.16 -12.47
N GLN A 36 4.57 -5.72 -13.39
CA GLN A 36 5.57 -4.70 -13.10
C GLN A 36 4.90 -3.34 -12.97
N VAL A 37 5.31 -2.57 -11.97
CA VAL A 37 4.85 -1.20 -11.79
C VAL A 37 5.71 -0.28 -12.64
N ILE A 38 5.05 0.59 -13.39
CA ILE A 38 5.67 1.61 -14.24
C ILE A 38 5.26 2.96 -13.68
N SER A 39 6.25 3.75 -13.25
CA SER A 39 6.08 5.14 -12.80
C SER A 39 7.38 5.91 -13.05
N PRO A 40 7.31 7.19 -13.48
CA PRO A 40 8.48 8.05 -13.60
C PRO A 40 9.28 8.17 -12.29
N GLU A 41 8.58 8.33 -11.17
CA GLU A 41 9.17 8.31 -9.83
C GLU A 41 8.25 7.53 -8.87
N PRO A 42 8.72 6.41 -8.29
CA PRO A 42 7.95 5.64 -7.33
C PRO A 42 7.53 6.46 -6.11
N ARG A 43 6.35 6.19 -5.56
CA ARG A 43 5.83 6.81 -4.33
C ARG A 43 5.60 8.32 -4.39
N GLN A 44 5.36 8.87 -5.59
CA GLN A 44 4.95 10.26 -5.76
C GLN A 44 3.53 10.37 -6.27
N TRP A 45 2.68 11.01 -5.47
CA TRP A 45 1.26 11.24 -5.79
C TRP A 45 1.00 12.17 -6.97
N SER A 46 2.02 12.84 -7.51
CA SER A 46 1.90 13.68 -8.72
C SER A 46 2.15 12.90 -10.01
N ASN A 47 2.62 11.66 -9.93
CA ASN A 47 3.09 10.91 -11.08
C ASN A 47 2.11 9.82 -11.49
N ALA A 48 1.97 9.65 -12.80
CA ALA A 48 1.20 8.55 -13.34
C ALA A 48 1.86 7.21 -12.99
N LEU A 49 1.02 6.25 -12.66
CA LEU A 49 1.39 4.88 -12.34
C LEU A 49 0.56 3.92 -13.20
N SER A 50 1.19 2.86 -13.68
CA SER A 50 0.50 1.76 -14.35
C SER A 50 1.07 0.40 -13.96
N PHE A 51 0.22 -0.63 -14.06
CA PHE A 51 0.58 -2.02 -13.91
C PHE A 51 -0.48 -2.86 -14.64
N GLY A 52 -0.05 -3.82 -15.46
CA GLY A 52 -0.98 -4.57 -16.31
C GLY A 52 -1.78 -3.64 -17.22
N ILE A 53 -3.11 -3.78 -17.21
CA ILE A 53 -4.04 -2.93 -17.98
C ILE A 53 -4.47 -1.66 -17.22
N TRP A 54 -4.16 -1.59 -15.92
CA TRP A 54 -4.60 -0.51 -15.05
C TRP A 54 -3.60 0.64 -15.06
N HIS A 55 -4.13 1.85 -15.13
CA HIS A 55 -3.31 3.05 -15.11
C HIS A 55 -4.06 4.21 -14.45
N THR A 56 -3.28 5.12 -13.88
CA THR A 56 -3.80 6.31 -13.25
C THR A 56 -3.93 7.45 -14.25
N THR A 57 -5.03 8.20 -14.21
CA THR A 57 -5.17 9.46 -14.92
C THR A 57 -5.21 10.62 -13.93
N SER A 58 -4.49 11.69 -14.24
CA SER A 58 -4.46 12.96 -13.49
C SER A 58 -4.22 12.85 -11.97
N PRO A 59 -3.15 12.18 -11.50
CA PRO A 59 -2.83 12.20 -10.08
C PRO A 59 -2.31 13.60 -9.68
N GLN A 60 -3.01 14.27 -8.76
CA GLN A 60 -2.73 15.66 -8.35
C GLN A 60 -2.92 15.82 -6.84
N GLN A 61 -2.12 16.72 -6.23
CA GLN A 61 -2.30 17.10 -4.82
C GLN A 61 -2.81 18.54 -4.76
N HIS A 62 -4.08 18.72 -4.36
CA HIS A 62 -4.71 20.04 -4.29
C HIS A 62 -5.63 20.20 -3.07
N HIS A 63 -5.85 21.45 -2.70
CA HIS A 63 -6.90 21.91 -1.81
C HIS A 63 -8.25 21.78 -2.51
N THR A 64 -9.12 20.87 -2.06
CA THR A 64 -10.25 20.42 -2.89
C THR A 64 -11.57 20.33 -2.11
N GLN A 65 -12.67 20.55 -2.82
CA GLN A 65 -14.03 20.18 -2.39
C GLN A 65 -14.36 18.84 -3.04
N GLY A 66 -13.93 17.76 -2.41
CA GLY A 66 -13.98 16.43 -2.97
C GLY A 66 -15.18 15.60 -2.50
N SER A 67 -15.98 15.02 -3.40
CA SER A 67 -17.11 14.17 -3.00
C SER A 67 -16.68 12.87 -2.32
N ALA A 68 -15.47 12.38 -2.58
CA ALA A 68 -14.99 11.14 -1.96
C ALA A 68 -14.52 11.39 -0.52
N LEU A 69 -14.02 12.59 -0.19
CA LEU A 69 -13.77 12.98 1.20
C LEU A 69 -15.07 12.98 2.04
N ALA A 70 -16.23 13.26 1.44
CA ALA A 70 -17.51 13.16 2.13
C ALA A 70 -17.82 11.72 2.59
N ILE A 71 -17.37 10.71 1.82
CA ILE A 71 -17.51 9.28 2.16
C ILE A 71 -16.74 8.97 3.45
N LEU A 72 -15.62 9.68 3.69
CA LEU A 72 -14.87 9.60 4.95
C LEU A 72 -15.53 10.36 6.11
N GLY A 73 -16.65 11.05 5.88
CA GLY A 73 -17.30 11.94 6.84
C GLY A 73 -16.48 13.20 7.17
N LEU A 74 -15.49 13.52 6.34
CA LEU A 74 -14.62 14.67 6.56
C LEU A 74 -15.25 15.98 6.05
N PRO A 75 -14.94 17.12 6.68
CA PRO A 75 -15.44 18.40 6.20
C PRO A 75 -14.96 18.64 4.77
N LEU A 76 -15.90 19.05 3.91
CA LEU A 76 -15.64 19.44 2.53
C LEU A 76 -15.13 20.88 2.47
N ASP A 77 -14.08 21.18 3.23
CA ASP A 77 -13.44 22.49 3.17
C ASP A 77 -12.28 22.49 2.18
N ALA A 78 -12.11 23.62 1.49
CA ALA A 78 -10.98 23.83 0.59
C ALA A 78 -9.63 23.89 1.35
N GLN A 79 -9.60 23.69 2.67
CA GLN A 79 -8.36 23.71 3.44
C GLN A 79 -7.79 22.33 3.67
N THR A 80 -8.50 21.25 3.31
CA THR A 80 -8.00 19.89 3.40
C THR A 80 -7.21 19.52 2.14
N PRO A 81 -5.85 19.51 2.16
CA PRO A 81 -5.07 18.97 1.06
C PRO A 81 -5.33 17.48 0.96
N ALA A 82 -5.89 17.06 -0.17
CA ALA A 82 -6.09 15.66 -0.49
C ALA A 82 -5.26 15.30 -1.73
N TYR A 83 -4.78 14.06 -1.74
CA TYR A 83 -4.23 13.45 -2.94
C TYR A 83 -5.38 12.88 -3.75
N GLN A 84 -5.49 13.33 -4.99
CA GLN A 84 -6.52 12.92 -5.92
C GLN A 84 -5.92 12.00 -6.98
N LEU A 85 -6.66 10.96 -7.31
CA LEU A 85 -6.24 9.92 -8.23
C LEU A 85 -7.47 9.36 -8.93
N THR A 86 -7.39 9.14 -10.24
CA THR A 86 -8.34 8.26 -10.94
C THR A 86 -7.62 7.00 -11.39
N MET A 87 -8.15 5.82 -11.09
CA MET A 87 -7.69 4.53 -11.60
C MET A 87 -8.64 4.02 -12.69
N THR A 88 -8.11 3.56 -13.82
CA THR A 88 -8.92 3.02 -14.92
C THR A 88 -8.27 1.82 -15.61
N ASN A 89 -9.10 0.95 -16.20
CA ASN A 89 -8.69 -0.11 -17.13
C ASN A 89 -8.95 0.26 -18.62
N GLY A 90 -9.27 1.52 -18.90
CA GLY A 90 -9.66 2.02 -20.22
C GLY A 90 -11.16 1.91 -20.54
N LEU A 91 -11.93 1.14 -19.77
CA LEU A 91 -13.39 1.00 -19.94
C LEU A 91 -14.18 1.59 -18.76
N GLN A 92 -13.68 1.40 -17.55
CA GLN A 92 -14.28 1.82 -16.30
C GLN A 92 -13.26 2.59 -15.45
N TRP A 93 -13.73 3.39 -14.51
CA TRP A 93 -12.89 4.21 -13.66
C TRP A 93 -13.33 4.16 -12.20
N GLN A 94 -12.38 4.41 -11.30
CA GLN A 94 -12.60 4.72 -9.88
C GLN A 94 -11.85 6.00 -9.53
N TYR A 95 -12.52 6.88 -8.80
CA TYR A 95 -11.95 8.12 -8.30
C TYR A 95 -11.61 7.97 -6.83
N LEU A 96 -10.45 8.50 -6.43
CA LEU A 96 -9.88 8.34 -5.10
C LEU A 96 -9.42 9.69 -4.57
N GLU A 97 -9.79 9.97 -3.31
CA GLU A 97 -9.30 11.13 -2.56
C GLU A 97 -8.74 10.66 -1.23
N CYS A 98 -7.44 10.88 -1.04
CA CYS A 98 -6.69 10.38 0.09
C CYS A 98 -6.11 11.51 0.95
N VAL A 99 -6.12 11.32 2.26
CA VAL A 99 -5.57 12.25 3.25
C VAL A 99 -4.51 11.52 4.08
N SER A 100 -3.31 12.11 4.18
CA SER A 100 -2.21 11.54 4.97
C SER A 100 -2.28 11.90 6.45
N ARG A 101 -1.49 11.18 7.26
CA ARG A 101 -1.39 11.37 8.70
C ARG A 101 -1.21 12.82 9.13
N ARG A 102 -0.33 13.57 8.46
CA ARG A 102 -0.01 14.97 8.81
C ARG A 102 -1.29 15.82 8.85
N HIS A 103 -2.13 15.71 7.83
CA HIS A 103 -3.37 16.47 7.78
C HIS A 103 -4.42 15.89 8.72
N LEU A 104 -4.52 14.55 8.78
CA LEU A 104 -5.43 13.89 9.71
C LEU A 104 -5.21 14.34 11.16
N THR A 105 -3.97 14.58 11.58
CA THR A 105 -3.67 15.08 12.93
C THR A 105 -4.27 16.44 13.25
N GLU A 106 -4.53 17.29 12.25
CA GLU A 106 -5.09 18.63 12.40
C GLU A 106 -6.63 18.61 12.54
N ILE A 107 -7.28 17.52 12.11
CA ILE A 107 -8.74 17.37 12.16
C ILE A 107 -9.20 17.06 13.60
N ALA A 108 -9.96 17.95 14.23
CA ALA A 108 -10.37 17.82 15.64
C ALA A 108 -11.24 16.57 15.92
N HIS A 109 -12.10 16.18 14.97
CA HIS A 109 -13.00 15.05 15.09
C HIS A 109 -12.86 14.11 13.90
N TRP A 110 -12.45 12.87 14.16
CA TRP A 110 -12.38 11.81 13.16
C TRP A 110 -13.67 10.98 13.19
N PRO A 111 -14.45 10.92 12.10
CA PRO A 111 -15.59 10.01 12.01
C PRO A 111 -15.07 8.57 11.92
N VAL A 112 -15.07 7.87 13.06
CA VAL A 112 -15.20 6.40 13.28
C VAL A 112 -14.66 5.48 12.15
N HIS A 113 -13.58 4.72 12.31
CA HIS A 113 -13.59 3.34 12.85
C HIS A 113 -12.17 2.90 13.30
N SER A 114 -11.35 3.80 13.84
CA SER A 114 -10.07 3.32 14.37
C SER A 114 -10.27 2.67 15.73
N ASN A 115 -10.02 1.36 15.79
CA ASN A 115 -9.86 0.67 17.05
C ASN A 115 -8.85 1.48 17.88
N LYS A 116 -9.29 2.03 19.02
CA LYS A 116 -8.49 2.78 20.01
C LYS A 116 -8.25 4.28 19.77
N GLY A 117 -9.03 4.95 18.90
CA GLY A 117 -8.96 6.41 18.75
C GLY A 117 -7.66 6.94 18.13
N GLN A 118 -6.85 6.06 17.52
CA GLN A 118 -5.67 6.45 16.77
C GLN A 118 -6.04 6.89 15.37
N LYS A 119 -5.61 8.07 14.94
CA LYS A 119 -5.86 8.54 13.58
C LYS A 119 -5.11 7.64 12.57
N PRO A 120 -5.72 7.29 11.42
CA PRO A 120 -5.03 6.48 10.43
C PRO A 120 -3.81 7.22 9.87
N ALA A 121 -2.84 6.46 9.37
CA ALA A 121 -1.71 7.03 8.64
C ALA A 121 -2.12 7.46 7.22
N LEU A 122 -3.16 6.82 6.69
CA LEU A 122 -3.76 7.12 5.40
C LEU A 122 -5.25 6.79 5.44
N ALA A 123 -6.08 7.68 4.94
CA ALA A 123 -7.49 7.42 4.73
C ALA A 123 -7.90 7.91 3.34
N CYS A 124 -8.67 7.11 2.62
CA CYS A 124 -9.15 7.44 1.29
C CYS A 124 -10.64 7.18 1.15
N GLY A 125 -11.35 8.16 0.58
CA GLY A 125 -12.65 7.92 -0.01
C GLY A 125 -12.46 7.45 -1.44
N ILE A 126 -13.26 6.46 -1.85
CA ILE A 126 -13.25 5.91 -3.20
C ILE A 126 -14.67 5.98 -3.73
N SER A 127 -14.85 6.50 -4.95
CA SER A 127 -16.15 6.62 -5.62
C SER A 127 -16.09 6.17 -7.08
N GLY A 128 -17.26 5.95 -7.68
CA GLY A 128 -17.40 5.51 -9.07
C GLY A 128 -18.18 4.20 -9.16
N LEU A 129 -17.48 3.07 -9.23
CA LEU A 129 -18.13 1.74 -9.22
C LEU A 129 -18.74 1.40 -7.86
N ALA A 130 -18.08 1.81 -6.78
CA ALA A 130 -18.56 1.66 -5.42
C ALA A 130 -18.06 2.84 -4.59
N ASP A 131 -18.94 3.32 -3.70
CA ASP A 131 -18.66 4.40 -2.76
C ASP A 131 -18.25 3.80 -1.43
N VAL A 132 -16.95 3.79 -1.15
CA VAL A 132 -16.39 3.06 -0.01
C VAL A 132 -15.17 3.75 0.55
N THR A 133 -14.85 3.39 1.79
CA THR A 133 -13.71 3.92 2.52
C THR A 133 -12.54 2.94 2.50
N PHE A 134 -11.34 3.46 2.51
CA PHE A 134 -10.09 2.72 2.70
C PHE A 134 -9.29 3.39 3.81
N TYR A 135 -8.86 2.60 4.80
CA TYR A 135 -8.04 3.10 5.90
C TYR A 135 -6.79 2.26 6.06
N LEU A 136 -5.70 2.91 6.46
CA LEU A 136 -4.47 2.26 6.88
C LEU A 136 -3.99 2.89 8.18
N THR A 137 -4.02 2.11 9.26
CA THR A 137 -3.69 2.56 10.62
C THR A 137 -2.35 1.98 11.04
N PRO A 138 -1.46 2.78 11.65
CA PRO A 138 -0.23 2.26 12.22
C PRO A 138 -0.53 1.41 13.45
N GLU A 139 0.13 0.27 13.58
CA GLU A 139 0.16 -0.55 14.78
C GLU A 139 1.57 -0.52 15.40
N TRP A 140 1.79 -1.31 16.45
CA TRP A 140 3.12 -1.46 17.05
C TRP A 140 4.12 -2.03 16.03
N ASP A 141 5.40 -1.75 16.26
CA ASP A 141 6.52 -2.22 15.42
C ASP A 141 6.46 -1.81 13.94
N ASN A 142 5.97 -0.58 13.68
CA ASN A 142 5.82 -0.01 12.33
C ASN A 142 4.96 -0.85 11.38
N GLN A 143 4.09 -1.69 11.92
CA GLN A 143 3.10 -2.41 11.12
C GLN A 143 1.99 -1.47 10.71
N PHE A 144 1.37 -1.76 9.57
CA PHE A 144 0.17 -1.07 9.13
C PHE A 144 -0.93 -2.09 8.90
N VAL A 145 -2.09 -1.83 9.48
CA VAL A 145 -3.30 -2.63 9.29
C VAL A 145 -4.39 -1.74 8.74
N GLY A 146 -5.07 -2.24 7.71
CA GLY A 146 -6.10 -1.50 7.03
C GLY A 146 -7.33 -2.33 6.76
N TYR A 147 -8.42 -1.64 6.47
CA TYR A 147 -9.70 -2.23 6.10
C TYR A 147 -10.32 -1.40 4.99
N SER A 148 -11.01 -2.08 4.08
CA SER A 148 -11.80 -1.48 3.02
C SER A 148 -12.89 -2.46 2.58
N GLU A 149 -13.76 -2.00 1.71
CA GLU A 149 -14.79 -2.81 1.09
C GLU A 149 -14.61 -2.78 -0.43
N LEU A 150 -14.92 -3.91 -1.05
CA LEU A 150 -15.20 -4.08 -2.45
C LEU A 150 -16.72 -4.23 -2.60
N SER A 151 -17.23 -4.12 -3.83
CA SER A 151 -18.65 -4.26 -4.15
C SER A 151 -19.28 -5.56 -3.62
N ASP A 152 -18.50 -6.61 -3.45
CA ASP A 152 -18.99 -7.95 -3.08
C ASP A 152 -18.38 -8.52 -1.78
N ARG A 153 -17.41 -7.84 -1.15
CA ARG A 153 -16.70 -8.37 0.03
C ARG A 153 -15.95 -7.31 0.82
N SER A 154 -15.75 -7.56 2.10
CA SER A 154 -14.79 -6.79 2.91
C SER A 154 -13.37 -7.31 2.71
N ILE A 155 -12.40 -6.41 2.79
CA ILE A 155 -10.98 -6.73 2.68
C ILE A 155 -10.18 -6.19 3.86
N LYS A 156 -9.22 -6.98 4.30
CA LYS A 156 -8.19 -6.60 5.27
C LYS A 156 -6.87 -6.38 4.55
N ILE A 157 -6.16 -5.33 4.95
CA ILE A 157 -4.83 -5.00 4.47
C ILE A 157 -3.85 -5.15 5.63
N ARG A 158 -2.68 -5.72 5.38
CA ARG A 158 -1.57 -5.72 6.34
C ARG A 158 -0.25 -5.44 5.66
N SER A 159 0.64 -4.73 6.33
CA SER A 159 2.01 -4.55 5.85
C SER A 159 2.78 -5.87 5.87
N LEU A 160 3.75 -5.96 4.97
CA LEU A 160 4.70 -7.05 4.85
C LEU A 160 6.11 -6.50 5.03
N HIS A 161 6.95 -7.22 5.78
CA HIS A 161 8.26 -6.74 6.23
C HIS A 161 9.41 -7.67 5.84
N PHE A 162 9.14 -8.83 5.26
CA PHE A 162 10.19 -9.80 4.92
C PHE A 162 10.60 -9.66 3.46
N LEU A 163 11.91 -9.54 3.24
CA LEU A 163 12.54 -9.66 1.94
C LEU A 163 12.97 -11.11 1.71
N GLU A 164 13.07 -11.54 0.46
CA GLU A 164 13.59 -12.86 0.13
C GLU A 164 14.99 -13.08 0.72
N LYS A 165 15.23 -14.30 1.22
CA LYS A 165 16.51 -14.72 1.81
C LYS A 165 16.91 -13.92 3.07
N THR A 166 16.00 -13.16 3.67
CA THR A 166 16.23 -12.47 4.96
C THR A 166 15.56 -13.22 6.10
N THR A 167 16.25 -13.27 7.25
CA THR A 167 15.71 -13.91 8.47
C THR A 167 15.00 -12.91 9.38
N TYR A 168 15.31 -11.63 9.25
CA TYR A 168 14.78 -10.56 10.09
C TYR A 168 13.82 -9.66 9.31
N PRO A 169 12.70 -9.23 9.91
CA PRO A 169 11.82 -8.27 9.29
C PRO A 169 12.53 -6.93 9.14
N THR A 170 12.23 -6.24 8.05
CA THR A 170 12.63 -4.85 7.83
C THR A 170 11.86 -3.91 8.75
N LEU A 171 12.50 -2.82 9.17
CA LEU A 171 11.90 -1.81 10.05
C LEU A 171 10.74 -1.04 9.39
N PHE A 172 10.72 -0.99 8.06
CA PHE A 172 9.68 -0.33 7.28
C PHE A 172 9.00 -1.36 6.37
N PRO A 173 7.71 -1.20 6.05
CA PRO A 173 7.03 -2.07 5.10
C PRO A 173 7.78 -2.16 3.77
N VAL A 174 7.92 -3.37 3.24
CA VAL A 174 8.40 -3.66 1.88
C VAL A 174 7.25 -4.00 0.93
N GLY A 175 6.04 -4.14 1.49
CA GLY A 175 4.84 -4.37 0.72
C GLY A 175 3.59 -4.49 1.57
N TYR A 176 2.51 -4.92 0.95
CA TYR A 176 1.21 -5.11 1.58
C TYR A 176 0.55 -6.37 1.06
N LEU A 177 -0.25 -7.00 1.92
CA LEU A 177 -1.12 -8.11 1.57
C LEU A 177 -2.58 -7.70 1.79
N LEU A 178 -3.40 -7.92 0.77
CA LEU A 178 -4.84 -7.75 0.82
C LEU A 178 -5.50 -9.13 0.88
N THR A 179 -6.39 -9.33 1.85
CA THR A 179 -7.07 -10.61 2.10
C THR A 179 -8.57 -10.41 2.32
N ASP A 180 -9.36 -11.39 1.92
CA ASP A 180 -10.77 -11.56 2.31
C ASP A 180 -10.93 -12.87 3.12
N GLU A 181 -12.19 -13.26 3.37
CA GLU A 181 -12.52 -14.52 4.07
C GLU A 181 -12.04 -15.78 3.32
N GLN A 182 -11.87 -15.69 1.99
CA GLN A 182 -11.42 -16.79 1.14
C GLN A 182 -9.88 -16.88 1.05
N GLY A 183 -9.17 -15.84 1.50
CA GLY A 183 -7.71 -15.79 1.55
C GLY A 183 -7.11 -14.60 0.82
N ALA A 184 -5.93 -14.77 0.25
CA ALA A 184 -5.17 -13.69 -0.38
C ALA A 184 -5.81 -13.21 -1.69
N LEU A 185 -6.08 -11.91 -1.81
CA LEU A 185 -6.60 -11.25 -3.02
C LEU A 185 -5.50 -10.61 -3.84
N ALA A 186 -4.61 -9.88 -3.18
CA ALA A 186 -3.52 -9.18 -3.83
C ALA A 186 -2.29 -9.10 -2.92
N GLN A 187 -1.11 -9.09 -3.54
CA GLN A 187 0.14 -8.71 -2.89
C GLN A 187 0.74 -7.54 -3.65
N VAL A 188 1.26 -6.58 -2.89
CA VAL A 188 1.88 -5.37 -3.41
C VAL A 188 3.29 -5.32 -2.87
N GLU A 189 4.26 -5.19 -3.74
CA GLU A 189 5.64 -4.89 -3.39
C GLU A 189 5.92 -3.42 -3.66
N ILE A 190 6.51 -2.74 -2.68
CA ILE A 190 6.91 -1.34 -2.78
C ILE A 190 8.45 -1.16 -2.74
N SER A 191 9.21 -2.25 -2.65
CA SER A 191 10.67 -2.22 -2.83
C SER A 191 11.04 -2.06 -4.31
N GLY A 192 12.12 -1.31 -4.58
CA GLY A 192 12.61 -1.07 -5.94
C GLY A 192 11.56 -0.39 -6.83
N SER A 193 11.34 -0.96 -8.02
CA SER A 193 10.37 -0.47 -9.01
C SER A 193 8.91 -0.79 -8.65
N GLY A 194 8.68 -1.74 -7.73
CA GLY A 194 7.35 -2.21 -7.33
C GLY A 194 6.78 -3.32 -8.24
N ARG A 195 6.00 -4.21 -7.63
CA ARG A 195 5.36 -5.35 -8.29
C ARG A 195 3.99 -5.63 -7.67
N VAL A 196 3.06 -6.13 -8.46
CA VAL A 196 1.70 -6.43 -8.01
C VAL A 196 1.29 -7.83 -8.46
N TRP A 197 0.67 -8.57 -7.57
CA TRP A 197 0.03 -9.86 -7.86
C TRP A 197 -1.44 -9.79 -7.51
N PHE A 198 -2.28 -10.34 -8.39
CA PHE A 198 -3.71 -10.56 -8.12
C PHE A 198 -4.02 -12.05 -8.11
N ARG A 199 -5.00 -12.44 -7.30
CA ARG A 199 -5.61 -13.75 -7.33
C ARG A 199 -6.20 -13.98 -8.74
N PRO A 200 -5.92 -15.11 -9.40
CA PRO A 200 -6.56 -15.45 -10.66
C PRO A 200 -8.08 -15.63 -10.51
N GLY A 201 -8.83 -15.40 -11.58
CA GLY A 201 -10.28 -15.66 -11.63
C GLY A 201 -11.15 -14.61 -10.94
N LEU A 202 -10.59 -13.48 -10.50
CA LEU A 202 -11.35 -12.32 -10.05
C LEU A 202 -12.09 -11.69 -11.25
N THR A 203 -13.29 -11.16 -11.03
CA THR A 203 -14.04 -10.44 -12.08
C THR A 203 -13.34 -9.12 -12.44
N ASP A 204 -13.53 -8.63 -13.67
CA ASP A 204 -12.91 -7.37 -14.12
C ASP A 204 -13.26 -6.19 -13.21
N GLN A 205 -14.50 -6.14 -12.73
CA GLN A 205 -14.93 -5.16 -11.73
C GLN A 205 -14.07 -5.27 -10.47
N THR A 206 -14.03 -6.45 -9.84
CA THR A 206 -13.25 -6.70 -8.61
C THR A 206 -11.77 -6.34 -8.79
N GLN A 207 -11.18 -6.68 -9.94
CA GLN A 207 -9.79 -6.37 -10.24
C GLN A 207 -9.56 -4.85 -10.33
N LEU A 208 -10.47 -4.08 -10.94
CA LEU A 208 -10.37 -2.62 -10.98
C LEU A 208 -10.53 -2.00 -9.59
N GLU A 209 -11.45 -2.51 -8.76
CA GLU A 209 -11.59 -2.05 -7.39
C GLU A 209 -10.32 -2.33 -6.57
N LEU A 210 -9.73 -3.53 -6.68
CA LEU A 210 -8.44 -3.86 -6.07
C LEU A 210 -7.33 -2.94 -6.58
N ALA A 211 -7.25 -2.72 -7.89
CA ALA A 211 -6.22 -1.90 -8.53
C ALA A 211 -6.21 -0.47 -7.96
N ALA A 212 -7.38 0.08 -7.66
CA ALA A 212 -7.51 1.38 -7.02
C ALA A 212 -6.84 1.43 -5.63
N ARG A 213 -7.08 0.42 -4.76
CA ARG A 213 -6.42 0.33 -3.44
C ARG A 213 -4.93 0.06 -3.57
N VAL A 214 -4.55 -0.78 -4.54
CA VAL A 214 -3.14 -1.11 -4.81
C VAL A 214 -2.36 0.13 -5.24
N ALA A 215 -2.92 0.98 -6.10
CA ALA A 215 -2.27 2.24 -6.47
C ALA A 215 -2.06 3.16 -5.28
N VAL A 216 -3.06 3.29 -4.41
CA VAL A 216 -2.92 4.03 -3.15
C VAL A 216 -1.77 3.48 -2.30
N LEU A 217 -1.66 2.15 -2.16
CA LEU A 217 -0.59 1.49 -1.42
C LEU A 217 0.80 1.65 -2.06
N LEU A 218 0.88 1.69 -3.40
CA LEU A 218 2.12 1.95 -4.15
C LEU A 218 2.59 3.39 -4.02
N LEU A 219 1.65 4.34 -3.89
CA LEU A 219 1.94 5.77 -3.73
C LEU A 219 2.18 6.18 -2.28
N PHE A 220 1.62 5.44 -1.32
CA PHE A 220 1.78 5.72 0.09
C PHE A 220 3.23 5.59 0.55
N ASN A 221 3.77 6.69 1.09
CA ASN A 221 5.05 6.69 1.78
C ASN A 221 4.81 6.80 3.29
N PRO A 222 5.06 5.74 4.08
CA PRO A 222 4.83 5.75 5.53
C PRO A 222 5.76 6.70 6.30
N GLN A 223 6.79 7.27 5.67
CA GLN A 223 7.73 8.22 6.28
C GLN A 223 7.32 9.70 6.11
N ASN A 224 6.32 9.98 5.26
CA ASN A 224 5.81 11.34 4.98
C ASN A 224 4.46 11.59 5.68
#